data_AF-A0A7W4W080-F1
#
_entry.id   AF-A0A7W4W080-F1
#
_cell.length_a   1.000
_cell.length_b   1.000
_cell.length_c   1.000
_cell.angle_alpha   90.00
_cell.angle_beta   90.00
_cell.angle_gamma   90.00
#
_symmetry.space_group_name_H-M   'P 1'
#
loop_
_entity.id
_entity.type
_entity.pdbx_description
1 polymer ?
#
loop_
_entity_poly.entity_id
_entity_poly.type
_entity_poly.pdbx_seq_one_letter_code
_entity_poly.pdbx_strand_id
1 'polypeptide(L)'
;MPLTSDARRRRPSAVVAALAVLGGLLVAAGGPASEADRPTTSVRTSDVVRMRASAPIVLTGPGSASTGSRVRLRGDVVTTLVRSAAGKRARPRPVHLLERVGGRWKQVARTNSSRSGAFAFRVAAGNAATTRTFRAEAPASRGRAKVRSRTVRVTMTATAVDAGAWETLAPGTMVAPEPLPADYQPAPPASDWSYLFDEGSRWNPCAPVRWAYNPDQQTYDGAFADVVRAYARISAASGLQFQYAGRTAAGYRGADADITGASVDLVVSWATAAQFPKLSGTVVGVGGGTGRSTLDADVRWRMVLGYLVLDAEPGMPIAPGFDGSGWGQIMQHEILHALGLGHAVTPTQLMYGAATARNARFGAGDLTGMTRIGSGSGCLS
;
A
#
# COMPACT_ATOMS: atom_id res chain seq x y z
N MET A 1 -62.38 59.82 10.06
CA MET A 1 -63.43 58.77 9.96
C MET A 1 -64.41 59.21 8.89
N PRO A 2 -65.00 58.31 8.08
CA PRO A 2 -64.72 56.86 7.88
C PRO A 2 -63.38 56.64 7.11
N LEU A 3 -62.82 55.47 6.76
CA LEU A 3 -63.25 54.08 6.45
C LEU A 3 -63.87 53.94 5.02
N THR A 4 -63.72 52.86 4.21
CA THR A 4 -63.26 51.46 4.48
C THR A 4 -62.86 50.69 3.17
N SER A 5 -62.06 49.60 3.28
CA SER A 5 -62.08 48.25 2.59
C SER A 5 -62.63 48.03 1.15
N ASP A 6 -62.34 46.96 0.38
CA ASP A 6 -61.34 45.85 0.32
C ASP A 6 -61.67 45.00 -0.96
N ALA A 7 -60.79 44.07 -1.39
CA ALA A 7 -61.10 42.85 -2.19
C ALA A 7 -61.55 42.99 -3.68
N ARG A 8 -61.32 42.04 -4.61
CA ARG A 8 -60.58 40.74 -4.64
C ARG A 8 -60.34 40.20 -6.08
N ARG A 9 -59.14 39.61 -6.33
CA ARG A 9 -58.84 38.56 -7.36
C ARG A 9 -58.91 39.03 -8.84
N ARG A 10 -58.31 38.37 -9.86
CA ARG A 10 -57.78 36.99 -10.05
C ARG A 10 -56.43 36.93 -10.81
N ARG A 11 -55.80 35.74 -10.78
CA ARG A 11 -54.83 35.14 -11.74
C ARG A 11 -55.34 33.70 -12.05
N PRO A 12 -54.78 32.87 -12.96
CA PRO A 12 -53.53 32.99 -13.75
C PRO A 12 -53.70 32.69 -15.26
N SER A 13 -52.59 32.61 -16.01
CA SER A 13 -52.20 31.48 -16.89
C SER A 13 -50.90 31.77 -17.65
N ALA A 14 -50.29 30.73 -18.26
CA ALA A 14 -49.12 30.80 -19.13
C ALA A 14 -49.31 29.89 -20.36
N VAL A 15 -48.56 30.10 -21.45
CA VAL A 15 -48.17 29.10 -22.48
C VAL A 15 -47.30 29.78 -23.57
N VAL A 16 -46.21 29.13 -23.97
CA VAL A 16 -45.46 29.26 -25.24
C VAL A 16 -44.89 27.85 -25.49
N ALA A 17 -45.48 27.00 -26.35
CA ALA A 17 -45.49 26.99 -27.83
C ALA A 17 -44.20 26.38 -28.44
N ALA A 18 -44.37 25.46 -29.40
CA ALA A 18 -43.32 24.68 -30.06
C ALA A 18 -43.74 24.35 -31.52
N LEU A 19 -42.79 24.08 -32.43
CA LEU A 19 -43.08 23.72 -33.84
C LEU A 19 -41.92 22.98 -34.54
N ALA A 20 -42.23 22.19 -35.58
CA ALA A 20 -41.35 21.25 -36.30
C ALA A 20 -41.96 20.92 -37.71
N VAL A 21 -41.36 20.16 -38.65
CA VAL A 21 -40.13 19.32 -38.62
C VAL A 21 -39.10 19.78 -39.68
N LEU A 22 -38.80 19.23 -40.88
CA LEU A 22 -39.12 17.96 -41.57
C LEU A 22 -38.14 17.74 -42.77
N GLY A 23 -37.50 16.57 -42.89
CA GLY A 23 -37.15 15.98 -44.21
C GLY A 23 -35.66 15.75 -44.55
N GLY A 24 -35.34 14.54 -45.05
CA GLY A 24 -34.06 14.20 -45.69
C GLY A 24 -33.55 12.78 -45.38
N LEU A 25 -33.63 11.85 -46.34
CA LEU A 25 -33.17 10.47 -46.22
C LEU A 25 -32.30 10.08 -47.43
N LEU A 26 -31.20 9.34 -47.21
CA LEU A 26 -30.93 8.08 -47.92
C LEU A 26 -29.86 7.24 -47.19
N VAL A 27 -29.59 6.03 -47.71
CA VAL A 27 -28.99 4.91 -46.96
C VAL A 27 -27.62 4.48 -47.50
N ALA A 28 -26.72 4.08 -46.61
CA ALA A 28 -25.62 3.14 -46.89
C ALA A 28 -25.73 1.95 -45.92
N ALA A 29 -25.43 0.74 -46.40
CA ALA A 29 -25.76 -0.50 -45.68
C ALA A 29 -24.62 -1.03 -44.79
N GLY A 30 -24.99 -1.60 -43.64
CA GLY A 30 -24.16 -2.46 -42.80
C GLY A 30 -24.89 -3.80 -42.56
N GLY A 31 -24.14 -4.90 -42.56
CA GLY A 31 -24.71 -6.26 -42.48
C GLY A 31 -25.27 -6.66 -41.10
N PRO A 32 -25.86 -7.86 -40.97
CA PRO A 32 -26.33 -8.39 -39.69
C PRO A 32 -25.17 -8.53 -38.68
N ALA A 33 -25.49 -8.36 -37.40
CA ALA A 33 -24.51 -8.35 -36.31
C ALA A 33 -23.75 -9.69 -36.20
N SER A 34 -22.52 -9.72 -36.71
CA SER A 34 -21.66 -10.90 -36.73
C SER A 34 -20.95 -11.09 -35.39
N GLU A 35 -21.56 -11.92 -34.52
CA GLU A 35 -20.97 -12.75 -33.44
C GLU A 35 -19.98 -12.11 -32.42
N ALA A 36 -19.73 -10.81 -32.48
CA ALA A 36 -18.79 -10.10 -31.61
C ALA A 36 -19.33 -9.83 -30.19
N ASP A 37 -20.65 -9.87 -30.00
CA ASP A 37 -21.31 -9.59 -28.71
C ASP A 37 -21.54 -10.87 -27.88
N ARG A 38 -20.43 -11.50 -27.49
CA ARG A 38 -20.41 -12.55 -26.45
C ARG A 38 -19.16 -12.40 -25.57
N PRO A 39 -19.30 -12.35 -24.23
CA PRO A 39 -18.16 -12.35 -23.33
C PRO A 39 -17.38 -13.67 -23.47
N THR A 40 -16.16 -13.59 -24.02
CA THR A 40 -15.33 -14.75 -24.33
C THR A 40 -14.53 -15.21 -23.12
N THR A 41 -15.13 -16.07 -22.29
CA THR A 41 -14.49 -16.68 -21.12
C THR A 41 -13.38 -17.68 -21.49
N SER A 42 -12.23 -17.16 -21.91
CA SER A 42 -11.03 -17.94 -22.24
C SER A 42 -10.33 -18.46 -20.97
N VAL A 43 -10.76 -19.63 -20.48
CA VAL A 43 -9.96 -20.41 -19.52
C VAL A 43 -8.92 -21.24 -20.28
N ARG A 44 -7.68 -20.74 -20.40
CA ARG A 44 -6.54 -21.63 -20.60
C ARG A 44 -6.06 -22.14 -19.26
N THR A 45 -6.30 -23.41 -19.02
CA THR A 45 -5.74 -24.13 -17.87
C THR A 45 -4.22 -24.27 -17.99
N SER A 46 -3.58 -24.53 -16.84
CA SER A 46 -2.13 -24.67 -16.67
C SER A 46 -1.27 -23.49 -17.15
N ASP A 47 -0.85 -22.69 -16.18
CA ASP A 47 0.57 -22.75 -15.84
C ASP A 47 0.75 -23.18 -14.38
N VAL A 48 0.59 -24.49 -14.15
CA VAL A 48 1.04 -25.10 -12.90
C VAL A 48 2.55 -25.15 -12.99
N VAL A 49 3.25 -24.32 -12.21
CA VAL A 49 4.72 -24.31 -12.14
C VAL A 49 5.21 -25.68 -11.65
N ARG A 50 5.44 -26.59 -12.61
CA ARG A 50 6.05 -27.89 -12.35
C ARG A 50 7.48 -27.61 -11.90
N MET A 51 7.75 -27.78 -10.61
CA MET A 51 9.12 -27.71 -10.09
C MET A 51 10.03 -28.62 -10.92
N ARG A 52 10.94 -28.04 -11.71
CA ARG A 52 12.08 -28.76 -12.29
C ARG A 52 12.77 -29.49 -11.14
N ALA A 53 12.85 -30.83 -11.25
CA ALA A 53 13.36 -31.81 -10.28
C ALA A 53 13.84 -31.16 -8.96
N SER A 54 12.92 -31.00 -8.01
CA SER A 54 13.13 -30.10 -6.87
C SER A 54 14.37 -30.49 -6.07
N ALA A 55 15.22 -29.50 -5.80
CA ALA A 55 16.28 -29.64 -4.81
C ALA A 55 15.61 -30.13 -3.51
N PRO A 56 16.02 -31.29 -2.95
CA PRO A 56 15.19 -32.02 -1.97
C PRO A 56 15.05 -31.31 -0.62
N ILE A 57 15.72 -30.17 -0.46
CA ILE A 57 15.35 -29.08 0.42
C ILE A 57 15.63 -27.72 -0.27
N VAL A 58 14.70 -26.78 -0.14
CA VAL A 58 14.83 -25.39 -0.61
C VAL A 58 14.86 -24.45 0.61
N LEU A 59 15.60 -23.34 0.52
CA LEU A 59 15.55 -22.24 1.49
C LEU A 59 15.44 -20.91 0.74
N THR A 60 14.61 -20.02 1.27
CA THR A 60 14.40 -18.65 0.80
C THR A 60 14.37 -17.69 1.98
N GLY A 61 14.71 -16.43 1.73
CA GLY A 61 14.71 -15.32 2.68
C GLY A 61 14.76 -13.99 1.93
N PRO A 62 14.70 -12.85 2.64
CA PRO A 62 14.91 -11.55 2.02
C PRO A 62 16.39 -11.39 1.60
N GLY A 63 16.68 -10.45 0.69
CA GLY A 63 18.06 -10.10 0.33
C GLY A 63 18.78 -9.28 1.41
N SER A 64 18.00 -8.53 2.20
CA SER A 64 18.47 -7.63 3.25
C SER A 64 17.55 -7.69 4.48
N ALA A 65 18.05 -7.24 5.64
CA ALA A 65 17.25 -7.01 6.84
C ALA A 65 17.89 -5.94 7.71
N SER A 66 17.10 -5.16 8.46
CA SER A 66 17.63 -4.20 9.42
C SER A 66 18.29 -4.89 10.61
N THR A 67 19.36 -4.30 11.15
CA THR A 67 19.91 -4.68 12.46
C THR A 67 18.84 -4.65 13.56
N GLY A 68 18.96 -5.52 14.57
CA GLY A 68 17.98 -5.69 15.65
C GLY A 68 16.70 -6.46 15.28
N SER A 69 16.30 -6.49 13.99
CA SER A 69 15.08 -7.17 13.52
C SER A 69 15.11 -8.70 13.63
N ARG A 70 14.03 -9.38 13.22
CA ARG A 70 13.95 -10.86 13.14
C ARG A 70 13.81 -11.33 11.68
N VAL A 71 14.91 -11.74 11.08
CA VAL A 71 14.97 -12.31 9.72
C VAL A 71 14.12 -13.58 9.66
N ARG A 72 13.11 -13.60 8.77
CA ARG A 72 12.28 -14.78 8.50
C ARG A 72 12.82 -15.54 7.29
N LEU A 73 13.19 -16.80 7.52
CA LEU A 73 13.71 -17.72 6.50
C LEU A 73 12.71 -18.87 6.34
N ARG A 74 12.31 -19.21 5.11
CA ARG A 74 11.25 -20.21 4.82
C ARG A 74 11.62 -21.12 3.65
N GLY A 75 11.04 -22.31 3.59
CA GLY A 75 11.20 -23.20 2.45
C GLY A 75 10.51 -24.54 2.66
N ASP A 76 10.83 -25.50 1.79
CA ASP A 76 10.19 -26.81 1.74
C ASP A 76 11.23 -27.92 1.70
N VAL A 77 10.94 -29.03 2.38
CA VAL A 77 11.77 -30.24 2.39
C VAL A 77 10.94 -31.47 2.01
N VAL A 78 11.53 -32.36 1.22
CA VAL A 78 10.90 -33.62 0.84
C VAL A 78 10.76 -34.53 2.08
N THR A 79 9.51 -34.82 2.44
CA THR A 79 9.10 -35.66 3.58
C THR A 79 9.10 -37.16 3.23
N THR A 80 8.85 -38.01 4.23
CA THR A 80 8.65 -39.45 4.07
C THR A 80 7.18 -39.81 4.25
N LEU A 81 6.60 -40.51 3.26
CA LEU A 81 5.30 -41.17 3.42
C LEU A 81 5.46 -42.45 4.23
N VAL A 82 4.63 -42.62 5.26
CA VAL A 82 4.61 -43.82 6.12
C VAL A 82 3.21 -44.43 6.08
N ARG A 83 3.12 -45.75 5.94
CA ARG A 83 1.85 -46.48 6.06
C ARG A 83 1.33 -46.42 7.51
N SER A 84 0.04 -46.20 7.70
CA SER A 84 -0.70 -46.52 8.91
C SER A 84 -2.01 -47.23 8.53
N ALA A 85 -2.77 -47.70 9.53
CA ALA A 85 -4.10 -48.28 9.31
C ALA A 85 -5.08 -47.32 8.59
N ALA A 86 -4.83 -46.01 8.63
CA ALA A 86 -5.59 -44.96 7.95
C ALA A 86 -4.81 -44.36 6.75
N GLY A 87 -4.18 -45.22 5.94
CA GLY A 87 -3.55 -44.88 4.65
C GLY A 87 -2.08 -44.46 4.73
N LYS A 88 -1.57 -43.89 3.62
CA LYS A 88 -0.22 -43.28 3.57
C LYS A 88 -0.28 -41.87 4.16
N ARG A 89 0.49 -41.59 5.23
CA ARG A 89 0.58 -40.26 5.84
C ARG A 89 2.02 -39.75 5.79
N ALA A 90 2.20 -38.51 5.33
CA ALA A 90 3.49 -37.83 5.35
C ALA A 90 3.89 -37.47 6.78
N ARG A 91 5.13 -37.78 7.17
CA ARG A 91 5.69 -37.37 8.46
C ARG A 91 6.50 -36.06 8.33
N PRO A 92 6.34 -35.12 9.27
CA PRO A 92 7.30 -34.04 9.52
C PRO A 92 8.74 -34.53 9.50
N ARG A 93 9.63 -33.70 8.94
CA ARG A 93 11.07 -33.94 8.90
C ARG A 93 11.78 -32.83 9.68
N PRO A 94 12.78 -33.15 10.53
CA PRO A 94 13.59 -32.12 11.18
C PRO A 94 14.39 -31.35 10.13
N VAL A 95 14.50 -30.04 10.33
CA VAL A 95 15.30 -29.12 9.51
C VAL A 95 16.12 -28.23 10.43
N HIS A 96 17.41 -28.14 10.15
CA HIS A 96 18.37 -27.32 10.88
C HIS A 96 18.75 -26.12 10.01
N LEU A 97 18.73 -24.92 10.59
CA LEU A 97 19.29 -23.74 9.96
C LEU A 97 20.77 -23.65 10.34
N LEU A 98 21.63 -23.61 9.33
CA LEU A 98 23.06 -23.46 9.47
C LEU A 98 23.48 -22.08 8.97
N GLU A 99 24.39 -21.43 9.67
CA GLU A 99 25.00 -20.15 9.31
C GLU A 99 26.52 -20.31 9.11
N ARG A 100 27.10 -19.57 8.18
CA ARG A 100 28.55 -19.56 7.93
C ARG A 100 29.24 -18.52 8.81
N VAL A 101 29.93 -18.97 9.87
CA VAL A 101 30.61 -18.15 10.88
C VAL A 101 32.07 -18.59 10.98
N GLY A 102 33.02 -17.66 10.76
CA GLY A 102 34.46 -17.99 10.74
C GLY A 102 34.80 -19.03 9.67
N GLY A 103 34.23 -18.88 8.47
CA GLY A 103 34.35 -19.83 7.35
C GLY A 103 33.58 -21.14 7.50
N ARG A 104 33.41 -21.63 8.73
CA ARG A 104 32.73 -22.90 9.11
C ARG A 104 31.21 -22.74 9.18
N TRP A 105 30.48 -23.85 9.08
CA TRP A 105 29.01 -23.87 9.23
C TRP A 105 28.62 -24.25 10.66
N LYS A 106 27.95 -23.34 11.38
CA LYS A 106 27.39 -23.57 12.73
C LYS A 106 25.87 -23.70 12.64
N GLN A 107 25.25 -24.50 13.51
CA GLN A 107 23.79 -24.57 13.62
C GLN A 107 23.29 -23.40 14.49
N VAL A 108 22.28 -22.66 14.00
CA VAL A 108 21.72 -21.48 14.68
C VAL A 108 20.24 -21.59 15.00
N ALA A 109 19.50 -22.50 14.34
CA ALA A 109 18.14 -22.85 14.71
C ALA A 109 17.80 -24.29 14.28
N ARG A 110 16.73 -24.86 14.85
CA ARG A 110 16.12 -26.12 14.41
C ARG A 110 14.59 -26.00 14.43
N THR A 111 13.93 -26.71 13.52
CA THR A 111 12.47 -26.78 13.42
C THR A 111 12.06 -28.14 12.84
N ASN A 112 10.75 -28.43 12.80
CA ASN A 112 10.20 -29.53 12.03
C ASN A 112 9.39 -28.97 10.85
N SER A 113 9.39 -29.66 9.71
CA SER A 113 8.47 -29.35 8.63
C SER A 113 7.02 -29.65 9.00
N SER A 114 6.08 -29.06 8.28
CA SER A 114 4.71 -29.56 8.19
C SER A 114 4.68 -30.98 7.58
N ARG A 115 3.49 -31.58 7.53
CA ARG A 115 3.26 -32.81 6.75
C ARG A 115 3.49 -32.61 5.24
N SER A 116 3.22 -31.41 4.71
CA SER A 116 3.47 -31.06 3.30
C SER A 116 4.93 -30.76 2.97
N GLY A 117 5.79 -30.52 3.98
CA GLY A 117 7.22 -30.24 3.81
C GLY A 117 7.63 -28.79 4.10
N ALA A 118 6.68 -27.87 4.18
CA ALA A 118 6.93 -26.46 4.50
C ALA A 118 7.52 -26.27 5.90
N PHE A 119 8.52 -25.40 6.02
CA PHE A 119 9.16 -25.02 7.29
C PHE A 119 9.51 -23.53 7.31
N ALA A 120 9.70 -22.99 8.52
CA ALA A 120 10.18 -21.62 8.71
C ALA A 120 11.07 -21.49 9.95
N PHE A 121 11.96 -20.52 9.90
CA PHE A 121 12.81 -20.04 10.98
C PHE A 121 12.59 -18.54 11.17
N ARG A 122 12.78 -18.06 12.40
CA ARG A 122 13.06 -16.66 12.71
C ARG A 122 14.43 -16.62 13.39
N VAL A 123 15.35 -15.80 12.91
CA VAL A 123 16.63 -15.53 13.59
C VAL A 123 16.75 -14.03 13.84
N ALA A 124 17.29 -13.63 14.99
CA ALA A 124 17.62 -12.23 15.23
C ALA A 124 18.68 -11.79 14.19
N ALA A 125 18.54 -10.58 13.64
CA ALA A 125 19.46 -9.99 12.67
C ALA A 125 20.86 -9.75 13.26
N GLY A 126 20.94 -9.49 14.56
CA GLY A 126 22.15 -8.99 15.22
C GLY A 126 22.29 -7.48 15.04
N ASN A 127 23.29 -6.89 15.71
CA ASN A 127 23.35 -5.45 15.93
C ASN A 127 24.42 -4.76 15.06
N ALA A 128 25.05 -5.48 14.13
CA ALA A 128 26.11 -4.97 13.25
C ALA A 128 25.75 -5.17 11.78
N ALA A 129 26.12 -4.20 10.94
CA ALA A 129 26.01 -4.31 9.49
C ALA A 129 26.95 -5.41 8.96
N THR A 130 26.40 -6.49 8.39
CA THR A 130 27.19 -7.65 7.94
C THR A 130 26.38 -8.62 7.08
N THR A 131 27.00 -9.25 6.08
CA THR A 131 26.30 -10.21 5.19
C THR A 131 26.30 -11.62 5.77
N ARG A 132 25.19 -12.00 6.37
CA ARG A 132 25.01 -13.31 7.00
C ARG A 132 24.59 -14.35 5.97
N THR A 133 25.25 -15.51 5.98
CA THR A 133 25.06 -16.54 4.94
C THR A 133 24.51 -17.82 5.57
N PHE A 134 23.29 -18.18 5.19
CA PHE A 134 22.53 -19.30 5.73
C PHE A 134 22.35 -20.44 4.72
N ARG A 135 22.09 -21.65 5.22
CA ARG A 135 21.52 -22.78 4.45
C ARG A 135 20.67 -23.66 5.37
N ALA A 136 19.69 -24.35 4.82
CA ALA A 136 18.97 -25.40 5.53
C ALA A 136 19.67 -26.75 5.30
N GLU A 137 19.71 -27.58 6.34
CA GLU A 137 20.10 -28.98 6.28
C GLU A 137 19.00 -29.84 6.92
N ALA A 138 18.51 -30.86 6.22
CA ALA A 138 17.67 -31.88 6.82
C ALA A 138 18.50 -33.18 6.95
N PRO A 139 18.69 -33.71 8.17
CA PRO A 139 19.50 -34.92 8.38
C PRO A 139 18.88 -36.15 7.71
N ALA A 140 19.65 -37.23 7.63
CA ALA A 140 19.15 -38.51 7.13
C ALA A 140 18.05 -39.04 8.04
N SER A 141 16.97 -39.57 7.46
CA SER A 141 15.78 -40.02 8.20
C SER A 141 15.06 -41.11 7.41
N ARG A 142 14.91 -42.32 7.98
CA ARG A 142 14.19 -43.51 7.46
C ARG A 142 13.74 -43.39 5.99
N GLY A 143 14.59 -43.84 5.07
CA GLY A 143 14.32 -43.83 3.62
C GLY A 143 14.65 -42.51 2.87
N ARG A 144 15.20 -41.48 3.56
CA ARG A 144 15.69 -40.25 2.93
C ARG A 144 17.13 -39.96 3.37
N ALA A 145 18.02 -39.74 2.40
CA ALA A 145 19.38 -39.25 2.62
C ALA A 145 19.39 -37.83 3.21
N LYS A 146 20.52 -37.44 3.82
CA LYS A 146 20.77 -36.07 4.29
C LYS A 146 20.81 -35.10 3.11
N VAL A 147 20.15 -33.94 3.22
CA VAL A 147 20.03 -32.96 2.12
C VAL A 147 20.30 -31.53 2.60
N ARG A 148 20.80 -30.69 1.70
CA ARG A 148 21.21 -29.30 1.96
C ARG A 148 20.63 -28.37 0.90
N SER A 149 20.22 -27.17 1.30
CA SER A 149 19.76 -26.14 0.36
C SER A 149 20.93 -25.44 -0.32
N ARG A 150 20.65 -24.68 -1.38
CA ARG A 150 21.53 -23.56 -1.79
C ARG A 150 21.65 -22.56 -0.64
N THR A 151 22.72 -21.76 -0.66
CA THR A 151 22.96 -20.73 0.35
C THR A 151 22.10 -19.49 0.11
N VAL A 152 21.41 -19.01 1.13
CA VAL A 152 20.77 -17.68 1.14
C VAL A 152 21.73 -16.71 1.82
N ARG A 153 22.09 -15.62 1.15
CA ARG A 153 22.76 -14.48 1.79
C ARG A 153 21.71 -13.47 2.18
N VAL A 154 21.83 -12.89 3.37
CA VAL A 154 21.01 -11.77 3.82
C VAL A 154 21.96 -10.70 4.34
N THR A 155 21.97 -9.53 3.70
CA THR A 155 22.74 -8.38 4.17
C THR A 155 22.05 -7.78 5.37
N MET A 156 22.66 -7.86 6.56
CA MET A 156 22.21 -7.05 7.69
C MET A 156 22.68 -5.63 7.40
N THR A 157 21.74 -4.71 7.17
CA THR A 157 22.05 -3.29 7.02
C THR A 157 21.87 -2.65 8.40
N ALA A 158 22.85 -1.86 8.86
CA ALA A 158 22.60 -0.97 9.99
C ALA A 158 21.43 -0.04 9.62
N THR A 159 20.48 0.16 10.53
CA THR A 159 19.31 1.00 10.24
C THR A 159 19.76 2.47 10.12
N ALA A 160 20.05 2.91 8.90
CA ALA A 160 20.54 4.26 8.60
C ALA A 160 19.41 5.32 8.60
N VAL A 161 18.52 5.19 9.57
CA VAL A 161 17.53 6.16 10.06
C VAL A 161 17.17 5.66 11.45
N ASP A 162 17.50 6.43 12.49
CA ASP A 162 17.21 6.03 13.86
C ASP A 162 15.70 6.02 14.09
N ALA A 163 15.14 4.92 14.60
CA ALA A 163 13.68 4.82 14.77
C ALA A 163 13.17 5.90 15.76
N GLY A 164 13.93 6.16 16.83
CA GLY A 164 13.64 7.20 17.81
C GLY A 164 13.72 8.64 17.28
N ALA A 165 14.41 8.88 16.15
CA ALA A 165 14.42 10.19 15.50
C ALA A 165 13.06 10.52 14.85
N TRP A 166 12.29 9.50 14.48
CA TRP A 166 10.93 9.65 13.95
C TRP A 166 9.86 9.68 15.05
N GLU A 167 10.14 9.11 16.23
CA GLU A 167 9.27 9.20 17.41
C GLU A 167 9.23 10.64 18.00
N THR A 168 10.22 11.47 17.69
CA THR A 168 10.44 12.79 18.32
C THR A 168 10.60 13.95 17.32
N LEU A 169 10.09 13.80 16.09
CA LEU A 169 10.16 14.84 15.05
C LEU A 169 9.53 16.16 15.53
N ALA A 170 10.31 17.25 15.55
CA ALA A 170 9.85 18.54 16.06
C ALA A 170 9.02 19.33 15.03
N PRO A 171 8.07 20.19 15.46
CA PRO A 171 7.39 21.13 14.57
C PRO A 171 8.38 22.01 13.77
N GLY A 172 8.07 22.25 12.50
CA GLY A 172 8.94 22.92 11.53
C GLY A 172 9.98 22.02 10.87
N THR A 173 10.19 20.77 11.32
CA THR A 173 11.22 19.88 10.77
C THR A 173 10.80 19.30 9.42
N MET A 174 11.73 19.29 8.46
CA MET A 174 11.59 18.59 7.18
C MET A 174 11.76 17.07 7.37
N VAL A 175 10.85 16.27 6.83
CA VAL A 175 11.00 14.81 6.80
C VAL A 175 12.12 14.45 5.82
N ALA A 176 13.21 13.89 6.31
CA ALA A 176 14.30 13.40 5.47
C ALA A 176 13.84 12.18 4.63
N PRO A 177 14.19 12.07 3.34
CA PRO A 177 13.84 10.91 2.53
C PRO A 177 14.45 9.59 3.07
N GLU A 178 13.66 8.52 3.17
CA GLU A 178 14.18 7.16 3.43
C GLU A 178 14.50 6.49 2.09
N PRO A 179 15.77 6.18 1.77
CA PRO A 179 16.12 5.43 0.56
C PRO A 179 15.39 4.08 0.53
N LEU A 180 14.70 3.78 -0.58
CA LEU A 180 13.96 2.53 -0.70
C LEU A 180 14.91 1.31 -0.56
N PRO A 181 14.49 0.21 0.10
CA PRO A 181 15.36 -0.94 0.37
C PRO A 181 16.04 -1.51 -0.88
N ALA A 182 17.27 -2.02 -0.77
CA ALA A 182 17.97 -2.59 -1.92
C ALA A 182 17.33 -3.88 -2.50
N ASP A 183 16.47 -4.58 -1.72
CA ASP A 183 15.66 -5.70 -2.20
C ASP A 183 14.27 -5.28 -2.72
N TYR A 184 14.01 -3.98 -2.81
CA TYR A 184 12.81 -3.41 -3.37
C TYR A 184 12.75 -3.65 -4.88
N GLN A 185 11.66 -4.25 -5.36
CA GLN A 185 11.45 -4.60 -6.77
C GLN A 185 10.01 -4.24 -7.13
N PRO A 186 9.77 -3.16 -7.88
CA PRO A 186 8.42 -2.72 -8.23
C PRO A 186 7.76 -3.67 -9.23
N ALA A 187 6.49 -4.02 -8.99
CA ALA A 187 5.75 -4.94 -9.84
C ALA A 187 5.15 -4.22 -11.08
N PRO A 188 5.32 -4.77 -12.30
CA PRO A 188 4.72 -4.20 -13.51
C PRO A 188 3.18 -4.31 -13.51
N PRO A 189 2.47 -3.53 -14.36
CA PRO A 189 3.01 -2.61 -15.38
C PRO A 189 3.18 -1.17 -14.87
N ALA A 190 4.04 -0.40 -15.53
CA ALA A 190 4.32 1.01 -15.19
C ALA A 190 3.16 1.97 -15.53
N SER A 191 2.18 1.53 -16.33
CA SER A 191 1.00 2.30 -16.72
C SER A 191 -0.21 2.10 -15.79
N ASP A 192 -0.11 1.26 -14.76
CA ASP A 192 -1.22 0.97 -13.85
C ASP A 192 -1.26 1.93 -12.66
N TRP A 193 -1.69 3.16 -12.92
CA TRP A 193 -1.94 4.21 -11.94
C TRP A 193 -2.97 5.19 -12.51
N SER A 194 -3.55 6.01 -11.64
CA SER A 194 -4.48 7.09 -12.02
C SER A 194 -4.26 8.33 -11.15
N TYR A 195 -4.89 9.44 -11.51
CA TYR A 195 -5.02 10.61 -10.64
C TYR A 195 -6.26 10.50 -9.75
N LEU A 196 -6.28 11.23 -8.62
CA LEU A 196 -7.44 11.27 -7.70
C LEU A 196 -8.65 11.95 -8.36
N PHE A 197 -8.40 12.98 -9.17
CA PHE A 197 -9.43 13.69 -9.92
C PHE A 197 -9.22 13.55 -11.43
N ASP A 198 -10.33 13.54 -12.17
CA ASP A 198 -10.34 13.56 -13.63
C ASP A 198 -9.56 14.77 -14.17
N GLU A 199 -8.89 14.58 -15.31
CA GLU A 199 -7.98 15.55 -15.94
C GLU A 199 -6.76 15.95 -15.08
N GLY A 200 -6.52 15.25 -13.98
CA GLY A 200 -5.25 15.25 -13.25
C GLY A 200 -5.22 16.12 -12.00
N SER A 201 -4.51 15.64 -10.98
CA SER A 201 -4.41 16.27 -9.67
C SER A 201 -3.02 16.10 -9.06
N ARG A 202 -2.35 17.21 -8.71
CA ARG A 202 -1.07 17.17 -7.98
C ARG A 202 -0.82 18.41 -7.10
N TRP A 203 0.10 18.29 -6.16
CA TRP A 203 0.62 19.40 -5.37
C TRP A 203 1.65 20.22 -6.14
N ASN A 204 1.98 21.42 -5.67
CA ASN A 204 3.16 22.15 -6.16
C ASN A 204 4.42 21.55 -5.51
N PRO A 205 5.31 20.84 -6.25
CA PRO A 205 6.47 20.18 -5.65
C PRO A 205 7.56 21.17 -5.20
N CYS A 206 7.46 22.45 -5.59
CA CYS A 206 8.41 23.50 -5.24
C CYS A 206 8.06 24.21 -3.92
N ALA A 207 7.04 23.74 -3.20
CA ALA A 207 6.75 24.11 -1.82
C ALA A 207 6.57 22.84 -0.98
N PRO A 208 6.98 22.82 0.30
CA PRO A 208 6.77 21.66 1.16
C PRO A 208 5.28 21.54 1.54
N VAL A 209 4.75 20.31 1.50
CA VAL A 209 3.42 20.00 2.05
C VAL A 209 3.56 19.95 3.57
N ARG A 210 2.94 20.91 4.27
CA ARG A 210 2.97 21.00 5.74
C ARG A 210 1.90 20.07 6.31
N TRP A 211 2.29 19.11 7.13
CA TRP A 211 1.38 18.10 7.66
C TRP A 211 1.36 18.07 9.18
N ALA A 212 0.18 17.89 9.77
CA ALA A 212 0.02 17.71 11.21
C ALA A 212 -0.54 16.32 11.55
N TYR A 213 -0.29 15.89 12.78
CA TYR A 213 -0.73 14.60 13.31
C TYR A 213 -1.71 14.79 14.46
N ASN A 214 -2.91 14.24 14.33
CA ASN A 214 -3.84 14.06 15.43
C ASN A 214 -3.63 12.66 16.05
N PRO A 215 -3.17 12.59 17.31
CA PRO A 215 -2.88 11.33 18.01
C PRO A 215 -4.12 10.70 18.65
N ASP A 216 -5.26 11.41 18.69
CA ASP A 216 -6.40 11.03 19.51
C ASP A 216 -7.06 9.78 18.93
N GLN A 217 -7.14 8.72 19.74
CA GLN A 217 -7.58 7.38 19.35
C GLN A 217 -6.59 6.62 18.44
N GLN A 218 -5.29 6.97 18.44
CA GLN A 218 -4.28 6.12 17.80
C GLN A 218 -4.24 4.71 18.41
N THR A 219 -4.11 3.68 17.56
CA THR A 219 -4.26 2.28 18.00
C THR A 219 -2.99 1.62 18.51
N TYR A 220 -1.82 2.26 18.36
CA TYR A 220 -0.53 1.76 18.86
C TYR A 220 0.50 2.89 18.99
N ASP A 221 1.46 2.75 19.91
CA ASP A 221 2.42 3.82 20.26
C ASP A 221 3.29 4.27 19.08
N GLY A 222 3.74 3.33 18.24
CA GLY A 222 4.58 3.58 17.07
C GLY A 222 3.88 4.24 15.88
N ALA A 223 2.58 4.54 15.97
CA ALA A 223 1.78 5.09 14.87
C ALA A 223 2.39 6.35 14.24
N PHE A 224 2.87 7.28 15.08
CA PHE A 224 3.50 8.52 14.59
C PHE A 224 4.77 8.24 13.78
N ALA A 225 5.65 7.36 14.26
CA ALA A 225 6.89 7.02 13.56
C ALA A 225 6.63 6.30 12.23
N ASP A 226 5.58 5.47 12.15
CA ASP A 226 5.16 4.86 10.88
C ASP A 226 4.60 5.89 9.88
N VAL A 227 3.81 6.87 10.34
CA VAL A 227 3.32 7.98 9.49
C VAL A 227 4.50 8.80 8.94
N VAL A 228 5.44 9.20 9.80
CA VAL A 228 6.65 9.94 9.39
C VAL A 228 7.45 9.14 8.38
N ARG A 229 7.61 7.83 8.59
CA ARG A 229 8.33 6.93 7.67
C ARG A 229 7.61 6.73 6.34
N ALA A 230 6.28 6.75 6.31
CA ALA A 230 5.52 6.74 5.07
C ALA A 230 5.81 8.00 4.23
N TYR A 231 5.82 9.19 4.85
CA TYR A 231 6.28 10.42 4.17
C TYR A 231 7.74 10.33 3.71
N ALA A 232 8.64 9.80 4.52
CA ALA A 232 10.06 9.65 4.16
C ALA A 232 10.25 8.81 2.88
N ARG A 233 9.50 7.71 2.73
CA ARG A 233 9.55 6.85 1.53
C ARG A 233 8.90 7.48 0.31
N ILE A 234 7.76 8.14 0.50
CA ILE A 234 7.06 8.84 -0.59
C ILE A 234 7.90 10.03 -1.08
N SER A 235 8.61 10.73 -0.18
CA SER A 235 9.57 11.77 -0.53
C SER A 235 10.72 11.22 -1.38
N ALA A 236 11.30 10.08 -1.00
CA ALA A 236 12.34 9.42 -1.78
C ALA A 236 11.89 8.93 -3.17
N ALA A 237 10.59 8.63 -3.34
CA ALA A 237 10.02 8.11 -4.58
C ALA A 237 9.41 9.17 -5.52
N SER A 238 8.98 10.32 -4.98
CA SER A 238 8.33 11.41 -5.73
C SER A 238 9.15 12.71 -5.79
N GLY A 239 10.14 12.88 -4.91
CA GLY A 239 10.84 14.14 -4.70
C GLY A 239 9.98 15.24 -4.04
N LEU A 240 8.76 14.93 -3.60
CA LEU A 240 7.95 15.85 -2.81
C LEU A 240 8.56 16.08 -1.43
N GLN A 241 8.44 17.32 -0.93
CA GLN A 241 8.95 17.73 0.37
C GLN A 241 7.83 17.78 1.40
N PHE A 242 8.09 17.27 2.61
CA PHE A 242 7.11 17.24 3.71
C PHE A 242 7.67 17.94 4.95
N GLN A 243 6.93 18.90 5.50
CA GLN A 243 7.28 19.57 6.74
C GLN A 243 6.30 19.18 7.84
N TYR A 244 6.78 18.71 8.98
CA TYR A 244 5.89 18.42 10.11
C TYR A 244 5.51 19.72 10.82
N ALA A 245 4.21 20.04 10.86
CA ALA A 245 3.68 21.24 11.50
C ALA A 245 3.41 21.06 13.01
N GLY A 246 3.37 19.82 13.51
CA GLY A 246 3.13 19.50 14.91
C GLY A 246 1.91 18.61 15.16
N ARG A 247 1.56 18.46 16.45
CA ARG A 247 0.33 17.77 16.87
C ARG A 247 -0.87 18.71 16.72
N THR A 248 -2.03 18.18 16.37
CA THR A 248 -3.28 18.96 16.28
C THR A 248 -4.47 18.16 16.83
N ALA A 249 -5.52 18.85 17.29
CA ALA A 249 -6.81 18.25 17.59
C ALA A 249 -7.74 18.21 16.35
N ALA A 250 -7.35 18.86 15.25
CA ALA A 250 -8.10 18.82 13.99
C ALA A 250 -8.11 17.40 13.39
N GLY A 251 -9.16 17.08 12.65
CA GLY A 251 -9.26 15.81 11.93
C GLY A 251 -10.36 15.90 10.90
N TYR A 252 -10.14 15.33 9.71
CA TYR A 252 -11.14 15.37 8.66
C TYR A 252 -12.34 14.49 9.04
N ARG A 253 -13.56 15.03 8.94
CA ARG A 253 -14.82 14.34 9.26
C ARG A 253 -15.90 14.53 8.18
N GLY A 254 -15.68 15.41 7.22
CA GLY A 254 -16.64 15.82 6.19
C GLY A 254 -16.16 17.10 5.52
N ALA A 255 -16.91 17.59 4.52
CA ALA A 255 -16.55 18.82 3.80
C ALA A 255 -16.50 20.07 4.72
N ASP A 256 -17.32 20.07 5.77
CA ASP A 256 -17.45 21.15 6.75
C ASP A 256 -16.40 21.08 7.89
N ALA A 257 -15.45 20.14 7.83
CA ALA A 257 -14.43 19.98 8.87
C ALA A 257 -13.34 21.04 8.73
N ASP A 258 -13.28 22.01 9.66
CA ASP A 258 -12.15 22.93 9.72
C ASP A 258 -10.86 22.19 10.12
N ILE A 259 -10.02 21.99 9.11
CA ILE A 259 -8.65 21.49 9.26
C ILE A 259 -7.61 22.56 8.85
N THR A 260 -8.05 23.82 8.68
CA THR A 260 -7.18 24.95 8.32
C THR A 260 -6.43 25.52 9.53
N GLY A 261 -6.99 25.32 10.73
CA GLY A 261 -6.48 25.77 12.03
C GLY A 261 -5.17 25.13 12.52
N ALA A 262 -4.11 25.16 11.71
CA ALA A 262 -2.72 24.92 12.14
C ALA A 262 -1.65 25.48 11.17
N SER A 263 -2.01 26.26 10.13
CA SER A 263 -1.12 26.53 8.98
C SER A 263 -0.63 25.24 8.29
N VAL A 264 -1.54 24.27 8.16
CA VAL A 264 -1.31 22.95 7.56
C VAL A 264 -1.95 22.85 6.19
N ASP A 265 -1.35 22.00 5.38
CA ASP A 265 -1.84 21.59 4.07
C ASP A 265 -2.44 20.17 4.12
N LEU A 266 -2.02 19.33 5.08
CA LEU A 266 -2.48 17.95 5.23
C LEU A 266 -2.68 17.56 6.71
N VAL A 267 -3.82 16.95 7.07
CA VAL A 267 -4.02 16.37 8.42
C VAL A 267 -4.06 14.84 8.40
N VAL A 268 -3.26 14.20 9.25
CA VAL A 268 -3.34 12.77 9.56
C VAL A 268 -4.09 12.61 10.89
N SER A 269 -5.14 11.80 10.94
CA SER A 269 -5.98 11.60 12.12
C SER A 269 -6.50 10.17 12.24
N TRP A 270 -6.97 9.80 13.43
CA TRP A 270 -7.71 8.57 13.68
C TRP A 270 -9.20 8.87 13.93
N ALA A 271 -10.09 7.93 13.65
CA ALA A 271 -11.53 8.04 13.92
C ALA A 271 -12.17 6.65 14.06
N THR A 272 -13.29 6.56 14.78
CA THR A 272 -14.18 5.39 14.71
C THR A 272 -15.17 5.55 13.55
N ALA A 273 -15.79 4.46 13.09
CA ALA A 273 -16.86 4.53 12.07
C ALA A 273 -18.07 5.38 12.52
N ALA A 274 -18.31 5.54 13.83
CA ALA A 274 -19.33 6.45 14.35
C ALA A 274 -18.97 7.94 14.20
N GLN A 275 -17.68 8.28 14.21
CA GLN A 275 -17.18 9.64 13.98
C GLN A 275 -16.98 9.95 12.49
N PHE A 276 -16.61 8.94 11.69
CA PHE A 276 -16.41 9.09 10.25
C PHE A 276 -16.99 7.88 9.50
N PRO A 277 -18.27 7.93 9.08
CA PRO A 277 -19.00 6.78 8.52
C PRO A 277 -18.38 6.09 7.30
N LYS A 278 -17.42 6.72 6.61
CA LYS A 278 -16.67 6.07 5.52
C LYS A 278 -15.81 4.88 5.98
N LEU A 279 -15.49 4.76 7.27
CA LEU A 279 -14.75 3.62 7.84
C LEU A 279 -15.64 2.37 8.05
N SER A 280 -16.94 2.45 7.76
CA SER A 280 -17.87 1.34 8.00
C SER A 280 -17.49 0.07 7.24
N GLY A 281 -17.55 -1.08 7.92
CA GLY A 281 -17.36 -2.41 7.32
C GLY A 281 -15.92 -2.89 7.37
N THR A 282 -15.19 -2.76 6.26
CA THR A 282 -13.79 -3.25 6.11
C THR A 282 -12.82 -2.15 5.68
N VAL A 283 -13.18 -0.88 5.88
CA VAL A 283 -12.41 0.29 5.45
C VAL A 283 -11.52 0.77 6.61
N VAL A 284 -10.23 0.42 6.54
CA VAL A 284 -9.25 0.64 7.61
C VAL A 284 -8.53 1.99 7.55
N GLY A 285 -8.77 2.75 6.48
CA GLY A 285 -8.20 4.07 6.23
C GLY A 285 -8.94 4.74 5.07
N VAL A 286 -8.88 6.08 5.03
CA VAL A 286 -9.38 6.90 3.92
C VAL A 286 -8.48 8.14 3.74
N GLY A 287 -7.79 8.20 2.62
CA GLY A 287 -7.08 9.37 2.12
C GLY A 287 -7.92 10.21 1.17
N GLY A 288 -7.44 11.42 0.87
CA GLY A 288 -8.03 12.31 -0.12
C GLY A 288 -7.67 13.77 0.11
N GLY A 289 -8.37 14.68 -0.56
CA GLY A 289 -8.13 16.11 -0.40
C GLY A 289 -9.06 17.00 -1.21
N THR A 290 -8.64 18.25 -1.42
CA THR A 290 -9.34 19.25 -2.22
C THR A 290 -8.36 19.93 -3.17
N GLY A 291 -8.75 20.01 -4.44
CA GLY A 291 -8.04 20.77 -5.46
C GLY A 291 -8.73 22.10 -5.77
N ARG A 292 -7.96 23.09 -6.21
CA ARG A 292 -8.47 24.24 -6.96
C ARG A 292 -8.21 24.01 -8.45
N SER A 293 -9.16 24.38 -9.30
CA SER A 293 -8.95 24.33 -10.75
C SER A 293 -7.80 25.28 -11.12
N THR A 294 -6.93 24.82 -12.00
CA THR A 294 -5.88 25.63 -12.65
C THR A 294 -5.96 25.45 -14.16
N LEU A 295 -5.42 26.39 -14.92
CA LEU A 295 -5.40 26.37 -16.39
C LEU A 295 -3.96 26.37 -16.94
N ASP A 296 -3.00 26.87 -16.17
CA ASP A 296 -1.60 27.06 -16.58
C ASP A 296 -0.70 25.89 -16.11
N ALA A 297 -1.19 24.65 -16.22
CA ALA A 297 -0.54 23.45 -15.66
C ALA A 297 -0.74 22.20 -16.51
N ASP A 298 0.05 21.17 -16.21
CA ASP A 298 -0.05 19.79 -16.74
C ASP A 298 -1.19 18.96 -16.12
N VAL A 299 -1.95 19.56 -15.20
CA VAL A 299 -3.09 18.97 -14.48
C VAL A 299 -4.23 19.98 -14.39
N ARG A 300 -5.48 19.51 -14.37
CA ARG A 300 -6.64 20.40 -14.14
C ARG A 300 -6.74 20.89 -12.69
N TRP A 301 -6.23 20.12 -11.73
CA TRP A 301 -6.41 20.39 -10.30
C TRP A 301 -5.09 20.56 -9.55
N ARG A 302 -4.84 21.77 -9.04
CA ARG A 302 -3.79 22.02 -8.03
C ARG A 302 -4.33 21.62 -6.66
N MET A 303 -3.75 20.61 -6.04
CA MET A 303 -4.05 20.25 -4.65
C MET A 303 -3.69 21.39 -3.71
N VAL A 304 -4.57 21.68 -2.75
CA VAL A 304 -4.39 22.74 -1.73
C VAL A 304 -4.70 22.30 -0.30
N LEU A 305 -5.33 21.13 -0.14
CA LEU A 305 -5.71 20.54 1.14
C LEU A 305 -5.72 19.02 0.97
N GLY A 306 -5.21 18.29 1.96
CA GLY A 306 -5.22 16.83 2.01
C GLY A 306 -5.63 16.29 3.39
N TYR A 307 -6.05 15.04 3.44
CA TYR A 307 -6.38 14.35 4.69
C TYR A 307 -6.07 12.86 4.64
N LEU A 308 -5.84 12.30 5.82
CA LEU A 308 -5.84 10.88 6.11
C LEU A 308 -6.64 10.64 7.38
N VAL A 309 -7.64 9.77 7.30
CA VAL A 309 -8.40 9.27 8.47
C VAL A 309 -8.18 7.76 8.58
N LEU A 310 -7.50 7.32 9.63
CA LEU A 310 -7.23 5.91 9.94
C LEU A 310 -8.30 5.36 10.89
N ASP A 311 -8.62 4.07 10.79
CA ASP A 311 -9.60 3.43 11.66
C ASP A 311 -9.04 3.20 13.08
N ALA A 312 -9.73 3.74 14.08
CA ALA A 312 -9.43 3.55 15.50
C ALA A 312 -9.96 2.22 16.06
N GLU A 313 -10.95 1.59 15.42
CA GLU A 313 -11.60 0.36 15.88
C GLU A 313 -11.65 -0.73 14.78
N PRO A 314 -10.52 -1.06 14.10
CA PRO A 314 -10.53 -1.99 12.98
C PRO A 314 -11.00 -3.37 13.40
N GLY A 315 -12.00 -3.90 12.69
CA GLY A 315 -12.64 -5.20 12.95
C GLY A 315 -11.72 -6.43 12.82
N MET A 316 -10.42 -6.24 12.56
CA MET A 316 -9.38 -7.25 12.63
C MET A 316 -8.03 -6.62 13.05
N PRO A 317 -7.15 -7.33 13.78
CA PRO A 317 -5.85 -6.80 14.16
C PRO A 317 -4.95 -6.50 12.95
N ILE A 318 -4.49 -5.25 12.85
CA ILE A 318 -3.57 -4.78 11.81
C ILE A 318 -2.14 -4.71 12.40
N ALA A 319 -1.15 -5.19 11.66
CA ALA A 319 0.23 -5.19 12.12
C ALA A 319 0.87 -3.79 11.99
N PRO A 320 1.56 -3.27 13.02
CA PRO A 320 2.42 -2.09 12.91
C PRO A 320 3.53 -2.25 11.86
N GLY A 321 4.05 -1.12 11.38
CA GLY A 321 5.22 -1.07 10.52
C GLY A 321 5.03 -1.55 9.08
N PHE A 322 6.17 -1.89 8.47
CA PHE A 322 6.31 -2.10 7.03
C PHE A 322 6.77 -3.53 6.66
N ASP A 323 6.75 -4.46 7.61
CA ASP A 323 7.23 -5.85 7.46
C ASP A 323 6.20 -6.77 6.77
N GLY A 324 5.46 -6.23 5.80
CA GLY A 324 4.39 -6.90 5.06
C GLY A 324 3.13 -6.03 4.99
N SER A 325 1.97 -6.69 4.93
CA SER A 325 0.66 -6.02 4.96
C SER A 325 0.32 -5.62 6.40
N GLY A 326 -0.04 -4.35 6.60
CA GLY A 326 -0.11 -3.70 7.91
C GLY A 326 -0.26 -2.18 7.79
N TRP A 327 -0.13 -1.46 8.91
CA TRP A 327 -0.35 -0.01 8.99
C TRP A 327 0.56 0.79 8.06
N GLY A 328 1.85 0.44 7.93
CA GLY A 328 2.75 1.12 6.99
C GLY A 328 2.32 0.95 5.52
N GLN A 329 1.61 -0.12 5.16
CA GLN A 329 1.00 -0.25 3.83
C GLN A 329 -0.16 0.76 3.67
N ILE A 330 -1.09 0.76 4.62
CA ILE A 330 -2.29 1.61 4.61
C ILE A 330 -1.90 3.10 4.60
N MET A 331 -1.04 3.53 5.53
CA MET A 331 -0.57 4.92 5.62
C MET A 331 0.08 5.40 4.31
N GLN A 332 0.88 4.57 3.65
CA GLN A 332 1.45 4.93 2.34
C GLN A 332 0.37 5.04 1.24
N HIS A 333 -0.64 4.16 1.23
CA HIS A 333 -1.75 4.19 0.26
C HIS A 333 -2.59 5.48 0.43
N GLU A 334 -3.04 5.76 1.65
CA GLU A 334 -3.89 6.93 1.91
C GLU A 334 -3.14 8.27 1.74
N ILE A 335 -1.84 8.32 2.07
CA ILE A 335 -1.03 9.53 1.79
C ILE A 335 -0.91 9.74 0.28
N LEU A 336 -0.74 8.69 -0.53
CA LEU A 336 -0.71 8.85 -2.00
C LEU A 336 -2.06 9.32 -2.57
N HIS A 337 -3.19 8.92 -1.99
CA HIS A 337 -4.48 9.55 -2.26
C HIS A 337 -4.49 11.04 -1.90
N ALA A 338 -4.03 11.42 -0.70
CA ALA A 338 -3.93 12.82 -0.29
C ALA A 338 -2.97 13.66 -1.16
N LEU A 339 -2.04 13.00 -1.87
CA LEU A 339 -1.11 13.64 -2.80
C LEU A 339 -1.60 13.71 -4.26
N GLY A 340 -2.77 13.15 -4.56
CA GLY A 340 -3.44 13.26 -5.86
C GLY A 340 -3.34 12.04 -6.76
N LEU A 341 -2.95 10.86 -6.26
CA LEU A 341 -3.13 9.60 -6.99
C LEU A 341 -4.52 8.99 -6.75
N GLY A 342 -5.06 8.33 -7.76
CA GLY A 342 -6.26 7.51 -7.68
C GLY A 342 -5.91 6.03 -7.50
N HIS A 343 -6.91 5.16 -7.59
CA HIS A 343 -6.67 3.71 -7.51
C HIS A 343 -5.95 3.17 -8.74
N ALA A 344 -5.14 2.14 -8.54
CA ALA A 344 -4.62 1.24 -9.56
C ALA A 344 -5.50 -0.02 -9.70
N VAL A 345 -5.40 -0.72 -10.82
CA VAL A 345 -6.26 -1.85 -11.20
C VAL A 345 -5.68 -3.21 -10.78
N THR A 346 -4.34 -3.38 -10.79
CA THR A 346 -3.72 -4.68 -10.49
C THR A 346 -3.35 -4.82 -9.00
N PRO A 347 -3.62 -5.98 -8.35
CA PRO A 347 -3.33 -6.24 -6.93
C PRO A 347 -1.83 -6.42 -6.61
N THR A 348 -0.96 -5.79 -7.39
CA THR A 348 0.49 -5.69 -7.18
C THR A 348 0.98 -4.25 -7.08
N GLN A 349 0.13 -3.26 -7.38
CA GLN A 349 0.37 -1.85 -7.03
C GLN A 349 -0.16 -1.58 -5.61
N LEU A 350 0.54 -0.76 -4.84
CA LEU A 350 0.07 -0.27 -3.55
C LEU A 350 -1.28 0.43 -3.71
N MET A 351 -1.46 1.26 -4.74
CA MET A 351 -2.72 1.98 -4.99
C MET A 351 -3.89 1.09 -5.46
N TYR A 352 -3.74 -0.23 -5.50
CA TYR A 352 -4.89 -1.12 -5.63
C TYR A 352 -5.78 -1.00 -4.38
N GLY A 353 -7.08 -0.75 -4.58
CA GLY A 353 -8.08 -0.45 -3.53
C GLY A 353 -8.44 -1.60 -2.56
N ALA A 354 -7.50 -2.51 -2.30
CA ALA A 354 -7.55 -3.44 -1.17
C ALA A 354 -6.12 -3.76 -0.70
N ALA A 355 -5.88 -3.66 0.61
CA ALA A 355 -4.61 -4.01 1.21
C ALA A 355 -4.40 -5.53 1.22
N THR A 356 -3.31 -6.00 0.61
CA THR A 356 -2.92 -7.42 0.62
C THR A 356 -1.41 -7.60 0.82
N ALA A 357 -0.99 -8.84 1.10
CA ALA A 357 0.42 -9.21 1.14
C ALA A 357 1.14 -9.20 -0.23
N ARG A 358 0.44 -8.88 -1.34
CA ARG A 358 1.05 -8.73 -2.68
C ARG A 358 1.49 -7.30 -2.98
N ASN A 359 0.77 -6.31 -2.45
CA ASN A 359 0.96 -4.88 -2.67
C ASN A 359 1.49 -4.14 -1.42
N ALA A 360 2.29 -4.82 -0.59
CA ALA A 360 2.92 -4.24 0.62
C ALA A 360 4.14 -3.32 0.33
N ARG A 361 4.39 -3.01 -0.94
CA ARG A 361 5.44 -2.14 -1.49
C ARG A 361 4.85 -1.45 -2.72
N PHE A 362 5.31 -0.26 -3.10
CA PHE A 362 4.87 0.36 -4.36
C PHE A 362 5.31 -0.51 -5.57
N GLY A 363 4.41 -0.71 -6.53
CA GLY A 363 4.70 -1.27 -7.83
C GLY A 363 5.20 -0.22 -8.82
N ALA A 364 5.32 -0.61 -10.09
CA ALA A 364 5.85 0.24 -11.14
C ALA A 364 4.86 1.34 -11.56
N GLY A 365 3.55 1.07 -11.44
CA GLY A 365 2.50 2.05 -11.66
C GLY A 365 2.56 3.15 -10.61
N ASP A 366 2.57 2.78 -9.32
CA ASP A 366 2.67 3.73 -8.21
C ASP A 366 3.90 4.65 -8.32
N LEU A 367 5.08 4.10 -8.67
CA LEU A 367 6.30 4.89 -8.87
C LEU A 367 6.18 5.85 -10.06
N THR A 368 5.49 5.42 -11.12
CA THR A 368 5.24 6.28 -12.29
C THR A 368 4.26 7.39 -11.93
N GLY A 369 3.19 7.09 -11.18
CA GLY A 369 2.28 8.07 -10.62
C GLY A 369 2.98 9.07 -9.70
N MET A 370 3.79 8.60 -8.75
CA MET A 370 4.61 9.46 -7.88
C MET A 370 5.58 10.36 -8.63
N THR A 371 6.13 9.90 -9.76
CA THR A 371 6.95 10.74 -10.65
C THR A 371 6.13 11.84 -11.31
N ARG A 372 4.85 11.57 -11.64
CA ARG A 372 3.92 12.50 -12.31
C ARG A 372 3.28 13.52 -11.37
N ILE A 373 2.98 13.17 -10.13
CA ILE A 373 2.53 14.13 -9.12
C ILE A 373 3.70 14.87 -8.42
N GLY A 374 4.93 14.38 -8.60
CA GLY A 374 6.12 14.80 -7.88
C GLY A 374 6.96 15.88 -8.56
N SER A 375 8.22 16.00 -8.12
CA SER A 375 9.16 17.03 -8.59
C SER A 375 9.56 16.91 -10.06
N GLY A 376 9.43 15.72 -10.65
CA GLY A 376 9.69 15.47 -12.07
C GLY A 376 8.77 16.26 -13.03
N SER A 377 7.60 16.71 -12.56
CA SER A 377 6.65 17.52 -13.34
C SER A 377 6.84 19.04 -13.14
N GLY A 378 7.85 19.47 -12.37
CA GLY A 378 8.15 20.89 -12.15
C GLY A 378 7.12 21.64 -11.29
N CYS A 379 7.39 22.91 -11.02
CA CYS A 379 6.56 23.75 -10.15
C CYS A 379 5.16 24.00 -10.74
N LEU A 380 4.17 24.23 -9.87
CA LEU A 380 2.93 24.91 -10.23
C LEU A 380 3.03 26.38 -9.82
N SER A 381 2.42 27.28 -10.59
CA SER A 381 2.14 28.67 -10.20
C SER A 381 1.06 28.73 -9.13
#